data_AF-A0A409VWL2-F1
#
_entry.id   AF-A0A409VWL2-F1
#
_cell.length_a   1.000
_cell.length_b   1.000
_cell.length_c   1.000
_cell.angle_alpha   90.00
_cell.angle_beta   90.00
_cell.angle_gamma   90.00
#
_symmetry.space_group_name_H-M   'P 1'
#
loop_
_entity.id
_entity.type
_entity.pdbx_description
1 polymer ?
#
loop_
_entity_poly.entity_id
_entity_poly.type
_entity_poly.pdbx_seq_one_letter_code
_entity_poly.pdbx_strand_id
1 'polypeptide(L)'
;MLQAVLAYDPAGRWGQAVFTAQNGLFVHGGKVDQYNQFSYTAAPTVNDMLYLALNLPFPVISPPWQLVDGAGIDSSSQSPALSWHTISPFNETQALLFGGLPGPNSQTAMLNAPDSAALIDLTSPANPQWQQELPSWAGQPSRRIRHSAATSPSGNVYIFGGEAADGSQDSFGEYYVYGGDSFSFAAILSPSSGIPPDVYGHGVVTLPDGRIVLLGGSSQILGGLIPLSAIRILDTASNPPTWSLATTAVDNVPPPRMAFASTLLPGNKLLIHGGCDFSMQFNMDDGWVLDMNANPMTWSRVDALTQVGARRDHFAVAVGNQVMFGFGYLDNGPAPSALQLFDIETRSFVDTFTPPPPPSATPLPLSASHDPPQTTTTTHGSGSPVATGSGGNTSNSAPNTPNNNGTSRGKHISNVEIILIGVILAVFLLVSLFILFLYYHRQLRRAVLSRDDRLQLLNDSEKNVAVNSNKQAILQRPHDVVTLLPLLKPKTPQHDGSKDVGESPSTKAAENDNSDLKELLTSESHQTVQAVGLPEAHCSTSSPVVPSSSRSPSYHPSVMSHYSGSTVRGFVRGVRFSVSSYPDTPALSDSMSQTLGAPSRQTSMHDSDKAFRMQQLGLETPPIPPLPLR
;
A
#
# COMPACT_ATOMS: atom_id res chain seq x y z
N MET A 1 -6.59 -39.35 23.46
CA MET A 1 -7.23 -39.13 22.15
C MET A 1 -6.83 -37.72 21.73
N LEU A 2 -5.95 -37.55 20.73
CA LEU A 2 -5.65 -36.19 20.26
C LEU A 2 -6.87 -35.69 19.50
N GLN A 3 -7.38 -34.54 19.91
CA GLN A 3 -8.41 -33.83 19.17
C GLN A 3 -7.71 -33.13 18.00
N ALA A 4 -7.86 -33.67 16.79
CA ALA A 4 -7.36 -33.01 15.59
C ALA A 4 -8.15 -31.71 15.39
N VAL A 5 -7.57 -30.59 15.82
CA VAL A 5 -8.09 -29.26 15.48
C VAL A 5 -7.98 -29.15 13.96
N LEU A 6 -9.13 -29.11 13.29
CA LEU A 6 -9.17 -28.91 11.85
C LEU A 6 -8.61 -27.52 11.55
N ALA A 7 -7.81 -27.41 10.48
CA ALA A 7 -7.38 -26.12 9.98
C ALA A 7 -8.60 -25.26 9.63
N TYR A 8 -8.50 -23.96 9.90
CA TYR A 8 -9.50 -23.01 9.47
C TYR A 8 -9.41 -22.86 7.95
N ASP A 9 -10.53 -22.88 7.23
CA ASP A 9 -10.59 -22.55 5.80
C ASP A 9 -11.09 -21.12 5.64
N PRO A 10 -10.21 -20.12 5.44
CA PRO A 10 -10.61 -18.74 5.36
C PRO A 10 -11.32 -18.43 4.05
N ALA A 11 -12.37 -17.61 4.09
CA ALA A 11 -12.95 -17.06 2.87
C ALA A 11 -11.88 -16.29 2.06
N GLY A 12 -11.90 -16.50 0.74
CA GLY A 12 -11.08 -15.76 -0.22
C GLY A 12 -11.34 -14.25 -0.11
N ARG A 13 -10.26 -13.46 -0.17
CA ARG A 13 -10.28 -12.05 0.21
C ARG A 13 -9.33 -11.17 -0.60
N TRP A 14 -9.50 -9.86 -0.50
CA TRP A 14 -8.60 -8.85 -1.08
C TRP A 14 -8.48 -7.61 -0.19
N GLY A 15 -7.38 -6.87 -0.33
CA GLY A 15 -7.13 -5.66 0.48
C GLY A 15 -6.91 -5.93 1.97
N GLN A 16 -6.58 -7.17 2.32
CA GLN A 16 -6.10 -7.58 3.63
C GLN A 16 -4.70 -7.00 3.94
N ALA A 17 -4.42 -6.68 5.20
CA ALA A 17 -3.03 -6.42 5.63
C ALA A 17 -2.30 -7.76 5.85
N VAL A 18 -1.01 -7.80 5.54
CA VAL A 18 -0.18 -9.01 5.67
C VAL A 18 1.18 -8.64 6.25
N PHE A 19 1.64 -9.40 7.24
CA PHE A 19 2.93 -9.19 7.89
C PHE A 19 3.48 -10.49 8.49
N THR A 20 4.75 -10.48 8.89
CA THR A 20 5.41 -11.60 9.58
C THR A 20 5.94 -11.17 10.93
N ALA A 21 5.70 -11.96 11.98
CA ALA A 21 6.26 -11.78 13.32
C ALA A 21 6.43 -13.15 14.00
N GLN A 22 7.44 -13.31 14.86
CA GLN A 22 7.68 -14.54 15.66
C GLN A 22 7.59 -15.87 14.87
N ASN A 23 8.18 -15.92 13.68
CA ASN A 23 8.12 -17.07 12.76
C ASN A 23 6.69 -17.48 12.35
N GLY A 24 5.75 -16.54 12.31
CA GLY A 24 4.41 -16.70 11.74
C GLY A 24 4.14 -15.68 10.62
N LEU A 25 3.31 -16.10 9.66
CA LEU A 25 2.64 -15.22 8.70
C LEU A 25 1.26 -14.86 9.25
N PHE A 26 0.94 -13.57 9.27
CA PHE A 26 -0.35 -13.05 9.67
C PHE A 26 -1.06 -12.40 8.49
N VAL A 27 -2.37 -12.61 8.38
CA VAL A 27 -3.25 -11.94 7.41
C VAL A 27 -4.46 -11.38 8.15
N HIS A 28 -4.69 -10.08 8.07
CA HIS A 28 -5.77 -9.40 8.79
C HIS A 28 -6.80 -8.76 7.85
N GLY A 29 -8.07 -9.00 8.14
CA GLY A 29 -9.21 -8.30 7.56
C GLY A 29 -9.32 -8.49 6.05
N GLY A 30 -9.49 -7.38 5.34
CA GLY A 30 -9.79 -7.35 3.91
C GLY A 30 -11.28 -7.48 3.61
N LYS A 31 -11.60 -7.48 2.32
CA LYS A 31 -12.96 -7.73 1.80
C LYS A 31 -13.13 -9.19 1.41
N VAL A 32 -14.29 -9.77 1.69
CA VAL A 32 -14.64 -11.16 1.35
C VAL A 32 -15.88 -11.21 0.46
N ASP A 33 -15.93 -12.16 -0.47
CA ASP A 33 -17.14 -12.44 -1.25
C ASP A 33 -17.17 -13.89 -1.74
N GLN A 34 -17.52 -14.82 -0.84
CA GLN A 34 -17.57 -16.26 -1.11
C GLN A 34 -18.51 -16.64 -2.27
N TYR A 35 -19.48 -15.78 -2.61
CA TYR A 35 -20.55 -16.08 -3.57
C TYR A 35 -20.51 -15.19 -4.83
N ASN A 36 -19.51 -14.32 -4.96
CA ASN A 36 -19.35 -13.34 -6.03
C ASN A 36 -20.62 -12.49 -6.28
N GLN A 37 -21.21 -11.99 -5.18
CA GLN A 37 -22.46 -11.21 -5.16
C GLN A 37 -22.26 -9.69 -5.07
N PHE A 38 -21.03 -9.24 -4.80
CA PHE A 38 -20.68 -7.84 -4.58
C PHE A 38 -19.66 -7.34 -5.60
N SER A 39 -19.53 -6.02 -5.73
CA SER A 39 -18.41 -5.44 -6.48
C SER A 39 -17.14 -5.39 -5.62
N TYR A 40 -15.99 -5.29 -6.31
CA TYR A 40 -14.66 -5.04 -5.74
C TYR A 40 -14.61 -4.00 -4.59
N THR A 41 -15.47 -2.97 -4.61
CA THR A 41 -15.56 -1.96 -3.55
C THR A 41 -16.70 -2.19 -2.56
N ALA A 42 -17.83 -2.76 -3.00
CA ALA A 42 -19.03 -2.93 -2.18
C ALA A 42 -19.00 -4.18 -1.28
N ALA A 43 -18.11 -5.13 -1.53
CA ALA A 43 -18.02 -6.37 -0.74
C ALA A 43 -17.79 -6.12 0.75
N PRO A 44 -18.36 -6.96 1.64
CA PRO A 44 -18.24 -6.80 3.08
C PRO A 44 -16.79 -6.93 3.54
N THR A 45 -16.42 -6.10 4.50
CA THR A 45 -15.11 -6.11 5.16
C THR A 45 -15.20 -6.96 6.44
N VAL A 46 -14.19 -7.79 6.70
CA VAL A 46 -14.09 -8.65 7.90
C VAL A 46 -13.00 -8.17 8.87
N ASN A 47 -13.02 -8.69 10.09
CA ASN A 47 -11.96 -8.50 11.09
C ASN A 47 -11.14 -9.77 11.39
N ASP A 48 -11.32 -10.86 10.61
CA ASP A 48 -10.56 -12.09 10.80
C ASP A 48 -9.05 -11.81 10.81
N MET A 49 -8.36 -12.31 11.84
CA MET A 49 -6.91 -12.44 11.83
C MET A 49 -6.54 -13.91 11.67
N LEU A 50 -5.87 -14.21 10.56
CA LEU A 50 -5.37 -15.53 10.22
C LEU A 50 -3.90 -15.62 10.59
N TYR A 51 -3.50 -16.72 11.23
CA TYR A 51 -2.12 -17.06 11.57
C TYR A 51 -1.70 -18.36 10.87
N LEU A 52 -0.48 -18.38 10.35
CA LEU A 52 0.15 -19.55 9.74
C LEU A 52 1.59 -19.68 10.23
N ALA A 53 1.90 -20.78 10.92
CA ALA A 53 3.22 -21.01 11.49
C ALA A 53 4.25 -21.38 10.41
N LEU A 54 5.36 -20.64 10.36
CA LEU A 54 6.44 -20.78 9.36
C LEU A 54 7.62 -21.63 9.85
N ASN A 55 7.51 -22.22 11.04
CA ASN A 55 8.50 -23.10 11.64
C ASN A 55 8.25 -24.61 11.36
N LEU A 56 7.16 -24.94 10.66
CA LEU A 56 6.79 -26.30 10.26
C LEU A 56 6.44 -26.35 8.76
N PRO A 57 6.72 -27.47 8.07
CA PRO A 57 6.34 -27.63 6.66
C PRO A 57 4.84 -27.90 6.51
N PHE A 58 4.24 -27.43 5.41
CA PHE A 58 2.82 -27.64 5.11
C PHE A 58 2.51 -27.67 3.61
N PRO A 59 1.44 -28.39 3.18
CA PRO A 59 1.00 -28.38 1.79
C PRO A 59 0.30 -27.05 1.44
N VAL A 60 0.68 -26.45 0.31
CA VAL A 60 0.20 -25.09 -0.06
C VAL A 60 -1.28 -25.08 -0.47
N ILE A 61 -1.79 -26.22 -0.96
CA ILE A 61 -3.21 -26.41 -1.31
C ILE A 61 -4.15 -26.51 -0.11
N SER A 62 -3.61 -26.72 1.09
CA SER A 62 -4.37 -26.80 2.35
C SER A 62 -3.49 -26.29 3.51
N PRO A 63 -3.23 -24.97 3.56
CA PRO A 63 -2.38 -24.40 4.61
C PRO A 63 -3.07 -24.56 5.97
N PRO A 64 -2.33 -24.90 7.05
CA PRO A 64 -2.87 -25.04 8.40
C PRO A 64 -3.11 -23.67 9.05
N TRP A 65 -3.99 -22.86 8.43
CA TRP A 65 -4.43 -21.58 8.98
C TRP A 65 -5.13 -21.78 10.32
N GLN A 66 -4.86 -20.85 11.23
CA GLN A 66 -5.57 -20.68 12.50
C GLN A 66 -6.27 -19.33 12.47
N LEU A 67 -7.55 -19.28 12.85
CA LEU A 67 -8.21 -18.02 13.17
C LEU A 67 -7.78 -17.64 14.60
N VAL A 68 -7.19 -16.47 14.79
CA VAL A 68 -6.64 -16.01 16.09
C VAL A 68 -7.30 -14.73 16.62
N ASP A 69 -8.00 -14.00 15.77
CA ASP A 69 -9.02 -12.99 16.15
C ASP A 69 -10.12 -12.95 15.08
N GLY A 70 -11.27 -12.39 15.42
CA GLY A 70 -12.40 -12.18 14.50
C GLY A 70 -13.76 -12.41 15.17
N ALA A 71 -14.84 -12.11 14.46
CA ALA A 71 -16.22 -12.16 14.99
C ALA A 71 -16.70 -13.54 15.53
N GLY A 72 -15.94 -14.62 15.29
CA GLY A 72 -16.20 -15.96 15.84
C GLY A 72 -15.38 -16.32 17.10
N ILE A 73 -14.62 -15.39 17.66
CA ILE A 73 -13.73 -15.60 18.82
C ILE A 73 -14.15 -14.67 19.96
N ASP A 74 -14.42 -15.26 21.13
CA ASP A 74 -14.66 -14.56 22.40
C ASP A 74 -13.34 -14.02 22.97
N SER A 75 -12.82 -12.93 22.39
CA SER A 75 -11.67 -12.18 22.90
C SER A 75 -12.10 -10.94 23.69
N SER A 76 -11.34 -10.56 24.70
CA SER A 76 -11.56 -9.31 25.47
C SER A 76 -11.12 -8.04 24.71
N SER A 77 -10.44 -8.21 23.57
CA SER A 77 -10.13 -7.15 22.62
C SER A 77 -10.24 -7.72 21.20
N GLN A 78 -11.24 -7.27 20.44
CA GLN A 78 -11.44 -7.64 19.04
C GLN A 78 -10.92 -6.53 18.12
N SER A 79 -10.35 -6.91 16.99
CA SER A 79 -9.86 -5.98 15.98
C SER A 79 -10.99 -5.31 15.16
N PRO A 80 -10.73 -4.11 14.60
CA PRO A 80 -11.67 -3.45 13.70
C PRO A 80 -11.71 -4.12 12.32
N ALA A 81 -12.91 -4.26 11.73
CA ALA A 81 -13.08 -4.79 10.39
C ALA A 81 -12.63 -3.78 9.32
N LEU A 82 -11.42 -3.95 8.78
CA LEU A 82 -10.75 -3.00 7.89
C LEU A 82 -10.24 -3.62 6.57
N SER A 83 -10.30 -2.84 5.50
CA SER A 83 -9.75 -3.16 4.17
C SER A 83 -8.86 -2.01 3.67
N TRP A 84 -7.81 -2.33 2.91
CA TRP A 84 -6.77 -1.40 2.45
C TRP A 84 -6.10 -0.61 3.60
N HIS A 85 -5.88 -1.28 4.72
CA HIS A 85 -5.12 -0.80 5.87
C HIS A 85 -3.72 -1.44 5.88
N THR A 86 -2.85 -0.97 6.77
CA THR A 86 -1.53 -1.57 7.01
C THR A 86 -1.40 -2.04 8.44
N ILE A 87 -0.71 -3.16 8.66
CA ILE A 87 -0.18 -3.56 9.97
C ILE A 87 1.34 -3.72 9.82
N SER A 88 2.10 -3.09 10.71
CA SER A 88 3.56 -3.05 10.64
C SER A 88 4.17 -3.36 12.01
N PRO A 89 4.73 -4.58 12.19
CA PRO A 89 5.57 -4.89 13.34
C PRO A 89 6.72 -3.88 13.47
N PHE A 90 6.92 -3.35 14.68
CA PHE A 90 8.04 -2.45 15.00
C PHE A 90 9.03 -3.04 15.99
N ASN A 91 8.65 -4.12 16.68
CA ASN A 91 9.56 -5.03 17.38
C ASN A 91 8.99 -6.46 17.31
N GLU A 92 9.58 -7.43 18.02
CA GLU A 92 9.15 -8.83 17.96
C GLU A 92 7.73 -9.07 18.52
N THR A 93 7.26 -8.24 19.45
CA THR A 93 5.99 -8.42 20.17
C THR A 93 4.96 -7.33 19.89
N GLN A 94 5.28 -6.28 19.13
CA GLN A 94 4.35 -5.17 18.88
C GLN A 94 4.28 -4.74 17.42
N ALA A 95 3.07 -4.42 16.99
CA ALA A 95 2.78 -3.87 15.66
C ALA A 95 1.84 -2.66 15.73
N LEU A 96 2.00 -1.74 14.78
CA LEU A 96 1.10 -0.62 14.53
C LEU A 96 0.12 -1.01 13.41
N LEU A 97 -1.18 -0.97 13.70
CA LEU A 97 -2.23 -0.89 12.68
C LEU A 97 -2.46 0.58 12.31
N PHE A 98 -2.66 0.88 11.02
CA PHE A 98 -3.00 2.23 10.56
C PHE A 98 -3.88 2.24 9.29
N GLY A 99 -4.82 3.20 9.25
CA GLY A 99 -5.66 3.51 8.08
C GLY A 99 -6.86 2.59 7.90
N GLY A 100 -7.25 2.37 6.64
CA GLY A 100 -8.28 1.41 6.24
C GLY A 100 -9.69 1.98 6.08
N LEU A 101 -10.43 1.35 5.16
CA LEU A 101 -11.87 1.51 4.98
C LEU A 101 -12.61 0.55 5.93
N PRO A 102 -13.38 1.06 6.91
CA PRO A 102 -14.30 0.27 7.73
C PRO A 102 -15.38 -0.44 6.91
N GLY A 103 -15.86 -1.59 7.41
CA GLY A 103 -17.06 -2.25 6.88
C GLY A 103 -18.35 -1.55 7.33
N PRO A 104 -19.49 -1.71 6.62
CA PRO A 104 -20.78 -1.13 7.04
C PRO A 104 -21.28 -1.55 8.43
N ASN A 105 -20.75 -2.66 8.95
CA ASN A 105 -21.09 -3.25 10.25
C ASN A 105 -19.96 -3.12 11.29
N SER A 106 -18.88 -2.38 11.02
CA SER A 106 -17.84 -2.11 12.03
C SER A 106 -18.27 -1.01 12.99
N GLN A 107 -17.46 -0.74 14.01
CA GLN A 107 -17.56 0.49 14.78
C GLN A 107 -17.54 1.72 13.87
N THR A 108 -18.38 2.71 14.16
CA THR A 108 -18.46 3.97 13.41
C THR A 108 -17.14 4.73 13.51
N ALA A 109 -16.48 4.97 12.38
CA ALA A 109 -15.26 5.75 12.25
C ALA A 109 -15.45 6.90 11.25
N MET A 110 -14.71 7.98 11.42
CA MET A 110 -14.76 9.17 10.58
C MET A 110 -13.74 9.02 9.44
N LEU A 111 -14.24 8.89 8.20
CA LEU A 111 -13.45 8.47 7.04
C LEU A 111 -12.31 9.43 6.62
N ASN A 112 -12.24 10.62 7.22
CA ASN A 112 -11.19 11.63 7.00
C ASN A 112 -10.48 12.08 8.29
N ALA A 113 -10.79 11.47 9.45
CA ALA A 113 -10.23 11.86 10.74
C ALA A 113 -8.92 11.13 11.08
N PRO A 114 -8.09 11.68 11.98
CA PRO A 114 -6.96 10.98 12.59
C PRO A 114 -7.45 9.99 13.68
N ASP A 115 -8.20 8.96 13.29
CA ASP A 115 -8.88 8.01 14.20
C ASP A 115 -8.59 6.52 13.91
N SER A 116 -7.46 6.23 13.26
CA SER A 116 -7.20 4.93 12.60
C SER A 116 -5.96 4.17 13.09
N ALA A 117 -5.19 4.72 14.02
CA ALA A 117 -4.10 4.00 14.68
C ALA A 117 -4.64 3.01 15.73
N ALA A 118 -4.02 1.84 15.82
CA ALA A 118 -4.16 0.93 16.96
C ALA A 118 -2.84 0.17 17.18
N LEU A 119 -2.55 -0.18 18.42
CA LEU A 119 -1.41 -1.03 18.77
C LEU A 119 -1.87 -2.48 18.96
N ILE A 120 -1.00 -3.42 18.58
CA ILE A 120 -1.23 -4.86 18.71
C ILE A 120 -0.12 -5.44 19.57
N ASP A 121 -0.47 -6.13 20.65
CA ASP A 121 0.45 -7.01 21.39
C ASP A 121 0.37 -8.43 20.81
N LEU A 122 1.50 -8.90 20.30
CA LEU A 122 1.73 -10.19 19.66
C LEU A 122 2.51 -11.14 20.57
N THR A 123 2.75 -10.82 21.85
CA THR A 123 3.45 -11.68 22.83
C THR A 123 2.82 -13.07 22.96
N SER A 124 1.56 -13.22 22.56
CA SER A 124 0.94 -14.52 22.25
C SER A 124 0.39 -14.51 20.83
N PRO A 125 1.13 -15.04 19.82
CA PRO A 125 0.70 -15.05 18.41
C PRO A 125 -0.68 -15.66 18.13
N ALA A 126 -1.11 -16.61 18.97
CA ALA A 126 -2.41 -17.27 18.86
C ALA A 126 -3.54 -16.58 19.66
N ASN A 127 -3.26 -15.46 20.33
CA ASN A 127 -4.21 -14.64 21.09
C ASN A 127 -3.74 -13.17 21.12
N PRO A 128 -3.68 -12.48 19.96
CA PRO A 128 -3.24 -11.09 19.85
C PRO A 128 -4.16 -10.18 20.66
N GLN A 129 -3.59 -9.18 21.35
CA GLN A 129 -4.38 -8.19 22.08
C GLN A 129 -4.36 -6.83 21.38
N TRP A 130 -5.51 -6.17 21.33
CA TRP A 130 -5.76 -4.98 20.52
C TRP A 130 -6.02 -3.76 21.40
N GLN A 131 -5.20 -2.72 21.22
CA GLN A 131 -5.34 -1.42 21.86
C GLN A 131 -5.72 -0.38 20.79
N GLN A 132 -7.02 -0.14 20.64
CA GLN A 132 -7.53 0.94 19.78
C GLN A 132 -7.19 2.29 20.40
N GLU A 133 -6.42 3.11 19.67
CA GLU A 133 -5.96 4.40 20.17
C GLU A 133 -7.00 5.52 19.97
N LEU A 134 -6.87 6.56 20.78
CA LEU A 134 -7.78 7.71 20.76
C LEU A 134 -7.60 8.56 19.48
N PRO A 135 -8.65 9.30 19.04
CA PRO A 135 -8.51 10.28 17.97
C PRO A 135 -7.38 11.28 18.25
N SER A 136 -6.58 11.57 17.24
CA SER A 136 -5.35 12.40 17.30
C SER A 136 -4.24 11.86 18.23
N TRP A 137 -4.34 10.63 18.76
CA TRP A 137 -3.27 9.99 19.53
C TRP A 137 -1.94 10.03 18.77
N ALA A 138 -0.83 10.23 19.52
CA ALA A 138 0.54 10.27 19.01
C ALA A 138 0.81 11.30 17.87
N GLY A 139 -0.14 12.19 17.55
CA GLY A 139 -0.08 13.03 16.34
C GLY A 139 -0.38 12.28 15.04
N GLN A 140 -1.13 11.16 15.11
CA GLN A 140 -1.46 10.34 13.94
C GLN A 140 -2.09 11.16 12.80
N PRO A 141 -1.76 10.87 11.54
CA PRO A 141 -2.36 11.55 10.39
C PRO A 141 -3.77 11.04 10.09
N SER A 142 -4.51 11.78 9.25
CA SER A 142 -5.84 11.36 8.80
C SER A 142 -5.85 9.98 8.14
N ARG A 143 -6.91 9.23 8.47
CA ARG A 143 -7.29 7.93 7.89
C ARG A 143 -7.23 7.99 6.37
N ARG A 144 -6.73 6.90 5.80
CA ARG A 144 -6.45 6.74 4.38
C ARG A 144 -6.47 5.27 3.99
N ILE A 145 -6.61 5.01 2.70
CA ILE A 145 -6.57 3.68 2.09
C ILE A 145 -5.55 3.62 0.97
N ARG A 146 -5.09 2.41 0.64
CA ARG A 146 -4.11 2.14 -0.43
C ARG A 146 -2.81 2.95 -0.29
N HIS A 147 -2.53 3.45 0.91
CA HIS A 147 -1.18 3.77 1.35
C HIS A 147 -0.37 2.47 1.46
N SER A 148 0.92 2.59 1.74
CA SER A 148 1.72 1.43 2.12
C SER A 148 2.69 1.80 3.23
N ALA A 149 3.12 0.80 3.99
CA ALA A 149 3.96 1.00 5.16
C ALA A 149 5.13 0.01 5.18
N ALA A 150 6.26 0.46 5.70
CA ALA A 150 7.51 -0.30 5.77
C ALA A 150 8.24 0.02 7.08
N THR A 151 8.58 -1.00 7.87
CA THR A 151 9.39 -0.83 9.08
C THR A 151 10.88 -0.84 8.71
N SER A 152 11.67 0.07 9.26
CA SER A 152 13.13 0.00 9.23
C SER A 152 13.67 -1.06 10.21
N PRO A 153 14.94 -1.50 10.07
CA PRO A 153 15.61 -2.33 11.08
C PRO A 153 15.75 -1.68 12.47
N SER A 154 15.39 -0.40 12.62
CA SER A 154 15.39 0.36 13.88
C SER A 154 14.00 0.51 14.51
N GLY A 155 13.00 -0.26 14.08
CA GLY A 155 11.64 -0.20 14.64
C GLY A 155 10.85 1.08 14.33
N ASN A 156 11.25 1.84 13.31
CA ASN A 156 10.47 3.00 12.83
C ASN A 156 9.56 2.55 11.68
N VAL A 157 8.26 2.80 11.79
CA VAL A 157 7.27 2.48 10.74
C VAL A 157 7.09 3.69 9.84
N TYR A 158 7.48 3.57 8.58
CA TYR A 158 7.31 4.62 7.57
C TYR A 158 6.02 4.36 6.79
N ILE A 159 5.20 5.39 6.60
CA ILE A 159 3.87 5.36 5.97
C ILE A 159 3.87 6.33 4.78
N PHE A 160 3.48 5.83 3.61
CA PHE A 160 3.60 6.55 2.35
C PHE A 160 2.24 6.70 1.65
N GLY A 161 1.91 7.92 1.25
CA GLY A 161 0.83 8.26 0.33
C GLY A 161 -0.55 7.77 0.77
N GLY A 162 -1.29 7.14 -0.16
CA GLY A 162 -2.67 6.69 -0.03
C GLY A 162 -3.68 7.66 -0.65
N GLU A 163 -4.96 7.33 -0.52
CA GLU A 163 -6.10 8.19 -0.89
C GLU A 163 -7.11 8.28 0.28
N ALA A 164 -7.97 9.29 0.26
CA ALA A 164 -8.99 9.51 1.28
C ALA A 164 -10.01 8.35 1.36
N ALA A 165 -10.33 7.91 2.57
CA ALA A 165 -11.23 6.76 2.77
C ALA A 165 -12.73 7.12 2.62
N ASP A 166 -13.07 8.40 2.42
CA ASP A 166 -14.45 8.89 2.27
C ASP A 166 -15.02 8.73 0.84
N GLY A 167 -14.17 8.31 -0.11
CA GLY A 167 -14.56 8.05 -1.50
C GLY A 167 -14.39 9.25 -2.44
N SER A 168 -13.84 10.39 -1.97
CA SER A 168 -13.50 11.51 -2.86
C SER A 168 -12.50 11.14 -3.95
N GLN A 169 -11.63 10.15 -3.68
CA GLN A 169 -10.43 9.77 -4.44
C GLN A 169 -9.32 10.84 -4.39
N ASP A 170 -9.34 11.73 -3.40
CA ASP A 170 -8.23 12.67 -3.17
C ASP A 170 -7.01 11.91 -2.65
N SER A 171 -5.91 12.02 -3.39
CA SER A 171 -4.64 11.34 -3.12
C SER A 171 -3.73 12.15 -2.19
N PHE A 172 -3.00 11.47 -1.30
CA PHE A 172 -2.08 12.09 -0.35
C PHE A 172 -0.63 12.14 -0.88
N GLY A 173 0.02 13.28 -0.66
CA GLY A 173 1.46 13.50 -0.88
C GLY A 173 2.30 13.43 0.39
N GLU A 174 1.64 13.41 1.55
CA GLU A 174 2.27 13.44 2.86
C GLU A 174 2.74 12.05 3.29
N TYR A 175 4.00 11.97 3.72
CA TYR A 175 4.61 10.76 4.26
C TYR A 175 4.91 10.96 5.74
N TYR A 176 4.83 9.89 6.52
CA TYR A 176 4.97 9.93 7.98
C TYR A 176 5.89 8.82 8.47
N VAL A 177 6.55 9.06 9.60
CA VAL A 177 7.25 8.04 10.37
C VAL A 177 6.61 7.96 11.75
N TYR A 178 6.27 6.75 12.18
CA TYR A 178 5.93 6.44 13.57
C TYR A 178 7.17 5.83 14.23
N GLY A 179 7.63 6.43 15.33
CA GLY A 179 8.75 5.90 16.10
C GLY A 179 8.28 4.86 17.11
N GLY A 180 8.72 3.61 16.97
CA GLY A 180 8.35 2.51 17.86
C GLY A 180 8.71 2.76 19.33
N ASP A 181 9.88 3.36 19.58
CA ASP A 181 10.34 3.72 20.93
C ASP A 181 9.71 5.02 21.46
N SER A 182 9.30 5.94 20.57
CA SER A 182 8.82 7.28 20.95
C SER A 182 7.30 7.39 21.01
N PHE A 183 6.57 6.38 20.52
CA PHE A 183 5.10 6.33 20.44
C PHE A 183 4.52 7.62 19.84
N SER A 184 5.14 8.10 18.76
CA SER A 184 4.84 9.38 18.12
C SER A 184 4.96 9.33 16.60
N PHE A 185 4.04 9.99 15.91
CA PHE A 185 4.09 10.24 14.48
C PHE A 185 4.78 11.59 14.20
N ALA A 186 5.61 11.62 13.15
CA ALA A 186 6.19 12.82 12.59
C ALA A 186 6.04 12.82 11.07
N ALA A 187 5.77 13.98 10.47
CA ALA A 187 5.78 14.14 9.02
C ALA A 187 7.22 14.08 8.49
N ILE A 188 7.46 13.30 7.44
CA ILE A 188 8.76 13.20 6.77
C ILE A 188 8.88 14.38 5.80
N LEU A 189 9.29 15.53 6.35
CA LEU A 189 9.54 16.74 5.57
C LEU A 189 10.69 16.50 4.58
N SER A 190 10.40 16.48 3.28
CA SER A 190 11.43 16.36 2.24
C SER A 190 11.38 17.48 1.19
N PRO A 191 12.36 18.39 1.18
CA PRO A 191 12.58 19.32 0.08
C PRO A 191 13.47 18.67 -1.00
N SER A 192 12.91 17.76 -1.81
CA SER A 192 13.66 17.11 -2.89
C SER A 192 12.86 16.93 -4.17
N SER A 193 13.52 17.12 -5.32
CA SER A 193 12.92 17.00 -6.64
C SER A 193 12.79 15.54 -7.08
N GLY A 194 11.57 15.14 -7.39
CA GLY A 194 11.26 13.88 -8.07
C GLY A 194 10.31 12.96 -7.32
N ILE A 195 10.17 13.11 -5.99
CA ILE A 195 9.12 12.41 -5.22
C ILE A 195 7.76 12.60 -5.93
N PRO A 196 6.93 11.55 -6.09
CA PRO A 196 5.57 11.72 -6.62
C PRO A 196 4.80 12.72 -5.75
N PRO A 197 4.13 13.73 -6.34
CA PRO A 197 3.42 14.76 -5.56
C PRO A 197 2.25 14.17 -4.75
N ASP A 198 1.76 13.00 -5.17
CA ASP A 198 0.84 12.10 -4.49
C ASP A 198 1.14 10.66 -4.96
N VAL A 199 0.78 9.64 -4.19
CA VAL A 199 0.83 8.24 -4.68
C VAL A 199 -0.06 7.27 -3.89
N TYR A 200 -0.82 6.41 -4.59
CA TYR A 200 -1.62 5.33 -3.98
C TYR A 200 -1.51 4.00 -4.75
N GLY A 201 -1.70 2.88 -4.06
CA GLY A 201 -1.60 1.53 -4.62
C GLY A 201 -0.20 1.17 -5.14
N HIS A 202 0.85 1.76 -4.56
CA HIS A 202 2.26 1.52 -4.89
C HIS A 202 2.83 0.34 -4.08
N GLY A 203 4.01 -0.13 -4.46
CA GLY A 203 4.78 -1.08 -3.65
C GLY A 203 5.80 -0.36 -2.77
N VAL A 204 6.04 -0.88 -1.56
CA VAL A 204 7.17 -0.47 -0.69
C VAL A 204 7.91 -1.69 -0.15
N VAL A 205 9.23 -1.60 -0.03
CA VAL A 205 10.08 -2.68 0.49
C VAL A 205 11.28 -2.12 1.25
N THR A 206 11.51 -2.57 2.49
CA THR A 206 12.73 -2.27 3.26
C THR A 206 13.89 -3.16 2.80
N LEU A 207 15.07 -2.57 2.57
CA LEU A 207 16.32 -3.28 2.31
C LEU A 207 17.05 -3.61 3.63
N PRO A 208 17.96 -4.61 3.67
CA PRO A 208 18.68 -4.99 4.89
C PRO A 208 19.62 -3.90 5.43
N ASP A 209 19.98 -2.90 4.61
CA ASP A 209 20.74 -1.72 5.01
C ASP A 209 19.87 -0.57 5.56
N GLY A 210 18.57 -0.79 5.69
CA GLY A 210 17.59 0.16 6.23
C GLY A 210 16.90 1.03 5.20
N ARG A 211 17.45 1.17 3.99
CA ARG A 211 16.82 1.99 2.93
C ARG A 211 15.46 1.41 2.53
N ILE A 212 14.48 2.28 2.30
CA ILE A 212 13.14 1.89 1.87
C ILE A 212 12.95 2.25 0.40
N VAL A 213 12.53 1.27 -0.39
CA VAL A 213 12.27 1.42 -1.83
C VAL A 213 10.77 1.65 -2.03
N LEU A 214 10.40 2.64 -2.83
CA LEU A 214 9.02 2.90 -3.27
C LEU A 214 8.97 2.90 -4.80
N LEU A 215 7.99 2.19 -5.36
CA LEU A 215 7.88 1.94 -6.80
C LEU A 215 6.42 1.76 -7.26
N GLY A 216 6.14 2.16 -8.50
CA GLY A 216 4.83 1.99 -9.14
C GLY A 216 3.69 2.75 -8.45
N GLY A 217 2.47 2.25 -8.62
CA GLY A 217 1.25 2.88 -8.12
C GLY A 217 0.68 3.93 -9.07
N SER A 218 -0.27 4.69 -8.56
CA SER A 218 -1.04 5.70 -9.29
C SER A 218 -0.85 7.08 -8.66
N SER A 219 -0.88 8.13 -9.49
CA SER A 219 -0.90 9.53 -9.05
C SER A 219 -2.08 10.29 -9.68
N GLN A 220 -2.87 10.96 -8.85
CA GLN A 220 -4.00 11.79 -9.26
C GLN A 220 -3.51 13.11 -9.90
N ILE A 221 -2.47 13.73 -9.34
CA ILE A 221 -1.92 15.01 -9.80
C ILE A 221 -1.18 14.85 -11.14
N LEU A 222 -0.50 13.71 -11.34
CA LEU A 222 0.11 13.35 -12.63
C LEU A 222 -0.89 12.70 -13.61
N GLY A 223 -2.10 12.38 -13.15
CA GLY A 223 -3.19 11.85 -13.96
C GLY A 223 -2.97 10.44 -14.52
N GLY A 224 -2.19 9.59 -13.85
CA GLY A 224 -1.82 8.28 -14.38
C GLY A 224 -0.94 7.42 -13.46
N LEU A 225 -0.53 6.26 -13.98
CA LEU A 225 0.35 5.33 -13.28
C LEU A 225 1.82 5.77 -13.31
N ILE A 226 2.52 5.51 -12.21
CA ILE A 226 3.94 5.85 -12.05
C ILE A 226 4.80 4.77 -12.74
N PRO A 227 5.74 5.13 -13.63
CA PRO A 227 6.61 4.16 -14.29
C PRO A 227 7.50 3.38 -13.32
N LEU A 228 7.57 2.07 -13.50
CA LEU A 228 8.45 1.18 -12.72
C LEU A 228 9.95 1.34 -13.03
N SER A 229 10.32 2.24 -13.93
CA SER A 229 11.70 2.70 -14.13
C SER A 229 12.14 3.82 -13.17
N ALA A 230 11.18 4.44 -12.45
CA ALA A 230 11.43 5.54 -11.52
C ALA A 230 11.46 5.05 -10.06
N ILE A 231 12.57 4.45 -9.65
CA ILE A 231 12.73 3.85 -8.33
C ILE A 231 13.03 4.95 -7.30
N ARG A 232 12.14 5.13 -6.31
CA ARG A 232 12.37 6.03 -5.18
C ARG A 232 13.07 5.26 -4.08
N ILE A 233 14.09 5.86 -3.47
CA ILE A 233 14.80 5.26 -2.34
C ILE A 233 14.92 6.31 -1.23
N LEU A 234 14.33 6.00 -0.08
CA LEU A 234 14.48 6.74 1.18
C LEU A 234 15.64 6.12 1.98
N ASP A 235 16.65 6.92 2.30
CA ASP A 235 17.64 6.58 3.32
C ASP A 235 17.11 6.96 4.71
N THR A 236 16.94 5.96 5.56
CA THR A 236 16.50 6.11 6.96
C THR A 236 17.65 6.33 7.94
N ALA A 237 18.91 6.17 7.53
CA ALA A 237 20.08 6.44 8.37
C ALA A 237 20.45 7.93 8.37
N SER A 238 20.11 8.67 7.31
CA SER A 238 20.09 10.14 7.30
C SER A 238 19.12 10.69 8.36
N ASN A 239 19.50 11.80 9.01
CA ASN A 239 18.64 12.56 9.90
C ASN A 239 18.61 14.06 9.49
N PRO A 240 17.49 14.59 8.96
CA PRO A 240 16.25 13.87 8.63
C PRO A 240 16.45 12.84 7.49
N PRO A 241 15.57 11.85 7.35
CA PRO A 241 15.62 10.87 6.26
C PRO A 241 15.64 11.53 4.87
N THR A 242 16.50 11.05 3.97
CA THR A 242 16.73 11.68 2.65
C THR A 242 16.23 10.82 1.50
N TRP A 243 15.63 11.46 0.49
CA TRP A 243 15.11 10.77 -0.70
C TRP A 243 16.08 10.88 -1.88
N SER A 244 16.09 9.85 -2.71
CA SER A 244 16.84 9.78 -3.96
C SER A 244 16.01 9.12 -5.07
N LEU A 245 16.39 9.39 -6.33
CA LEU A 245 15.89 8.72 -7.53
C LEU A 245 16.99 7.80 -8.07
N ALA A 246 16.71 6.51 -8.15
CA ALA A 246 17.43 5.58 -8.99
C ALA A 246 16.62 5.30 -10.27
N THR A 247 17.28 5.32 -11.42
CA THR A 247 16.69 4.95 -12.71
C THR A 247 17.14 3.55 -13.11
N THR A 248 16.24 2.78 -13.70
CA THR A 248 16.57 1.48 -14.27
C THR A 248 17.21 1.60 -15.65
N ALA A 249 17.70 0.48 -16.20
CA ALA A 249 17.75 0.31 -17.64
C ALA A 249 16.35 0.60 -18.23
N VAL A 250 16.29 1.26 -19.39
CA VAL A 250 15.01 1.63 -20.04
C VAL A 250 14.41 0.48 -20.84
N ASP A 251 15.24 -0.46 -21.27
CA ASP A 251 14.81 -1.69 -21.93
C ASP A 251 14.28 -2.69 -20.91
N ASN A 252 13.28 -3.49 -21.32
CA ASN A 252 12.72 -4.59 -20.51
C ASN A 252 12.18 -4.15 -19.12
N VAL A 253 11.54 -2.99 -19.04
CA VAL A 253 10.84 -2.52 -17.83
C VAL A 253 9.39 -3.03 -17.84
N PRO A 254 8.86 -3.55 -16.70
CA PRO A 254 7.44 -3.91 -16.59
C PRO A 254 6.50 -2.73 -16.86
N PRO A 255 5.32 -2.98 -17.48
CA PRO A 255 4.28 -1.96 -17.62
C PRO A 255 3.93 -1.29 -16.27
N PRO A 256 3.71 0.05 -16.25
CA PRO A 256 3.19 0.76 -15.08
C PRO A 256 1.92 0.12 -14.56
N ARG A 257 1.76 0.06 -13.23
CA ARG A 257 0.70 -0.71 -12.55
C ARG A 257 0.52 -0.26 -11.11
N MET A 258 -0.65 -0.56 -10.54
CA MET A 258 -0.97 -0.37 -9.12
C MET A 258 -1.52 -1.65 -8.49
N ALA A 259 -1.60 -1.71 -7.16
CA ALA A 259 -2.15 -2.82 -6.37
C ALA A 259 -1.53 -4.20 -6.67
N PHE A 260 -0.26 -4.19 -7.09
CA PHE A 260 0.58 -5.39 -7.27
C PHE A 260 1.18 -5.84 -5.94
N ALA A 261 1.54 -7.11 -5.82
CA ALA A 261 2.29 -7.59 -4.67
C ALA A 261 3.80 -7.37 -4.90
N SER A 262 4.54 -7.01 -3.84
CA SER A 262 5.99 -6.80 -3.88
C SER A 262 6.69 -7.39 -2.66
N THR A 263 7.87 -7.98 -2.83
CA THR A 263 8.66 -8.55 -1.72
C THR A 263 10.17 -8.51 -1.98
N LEU A 264 10.97 -8.58 -0.93
CA LEU A 264 12.44 -8.65 -1.02
C LEU A 264 12.90 -10.10 -1.20
N LEU A 265 13.72 -10.35 -2.22
CA LEU A 265 14.46 -11.61 -2.40
C LEU A 265 15.92 -11.45 -1.90
N PRO A 266 16.61 -12.57 -1.60
CA PRO A 266 18.03 -12.56 -1.25
C PRO A 266 18.91 -11.78 -2.24
N GLY A 267 19.89 -11.05 -1.71
CA GLY A 267 20.85 -10.30 -2.51
C GLY A 267 20.28 -9.02 -3.16
N ASN A 268 19.45 -8.26 -2.43
CA ASN A 268 18.89 -6.97 -2.86
C ASN A 268 18.18 -7.04 -4.22
N LYS A 269 17.29 -8.03 -4.40
CA LYS A 269 16.44 -8.13 -5.58
C LYS A 269 14.97 -7.96 -5.17
N LEU A 270 14.23 -7.09 -5.84
CA LEU A 270 12.80 -6.90 -5.58
C LEU A 270 11.99 -7.76 -6.54
N LEU A 271 11.10 -8.62 -6.02
CA LEU A 271 10.07 -9.28 -6.82
C LEU A 271 8.80 -8.43 -6.82
N ILE A 272 8.15 -8.33 -7.97
CA ILE A 272 6.75 -7.90 -8.09
C ILE A 272 5.94 -8.96 -8.83
N HIS A 273 4.64 -9.03 -8.55
CA HIS A 273 3.68 -9.82 -9.33
C HIS A 273 2.34 -9.11 -9.47
N GLY A 274 1.73 -9.23 -10.66
CA GLY A 274 0.35 -8.87 -10.94
C GLY A 274 0.04 -7.39 -10.73
N GLY A 275 -1.08 -7.09 -10.08
CA GLY A 275 -1.66 -5.75 -9.97
C GLY A 275 -2.64 -5.44 -11.10
N CYS A 276 -2.96 -4.17 -11.31
CA CYS A 276 -3.88 -3.73 -12.35
C CYS A 276 -3.49 -2.39 -13.02
N ASP A 277 -4.20 -2.08 -14.09
CA ASP A 277 -4.14 -0.82 -14.82
C ASP A 277 -4.82 0.36 -14.07
N PHE A 278 -4.70 1.57 -14.61
CA PHE A 278 -5.24 2.81 -14.01
C PHE A 278 -6.77 2.81 -13.86
N SER A 279 -7.48 2.11 -14.75
CA SER A 279 -8.94 1.98 -14.70
C SER A 279 -9.41 0.83 -13.79
N MET A 280 -8.48 0.02 -13.25
CA MET A 280 -8.72 -1.20 -12.48
C MET A 280 -9.57 -2.27 -13.22
N GLN A 281 -9.62 -2.20 -14.55
CA GLN A 281 -10.38 -3.12 -15.42
C GLN A 281 -9.57 -4.35 -15.80
N PHE A 282 -8.25 -4.24 -15.91
CA PHE A 282 -7.36 -5.31 -16.32
C PHE A 282 -6.41 -5.66 -15.18
N ASN A 283 -6.57 -6.85 -14.61
CA ASN A 283 -5.55 -7.43 -13.75
C ASN A 283 -4.40 -7.99 -14.59
N MET A 284 -3.20 -8.00 -14.03
CA MET A 284 -1.99 -8.53 -14.65
C MET A 284 -1.61 -9.86 -13.99
N ASP A 285 -1.03 -10.79 -14.76
CA ASP A 285 -0.53 -12.11 -14.34
C ASP A 285 1.00 -12.19 -14.35
N ASP A 286 1.69 -11.16 -14.82
CA ASP A 286 3.13 -11.20 -15.01
C ASP A 286 3.90 -10.84 -13.73
N GLY A 287 5.01 -11.54 -13.53
CA GLY A 287 5.93 -11.30 -12.43
C GLY A 287 7.34 -10.95 -12.90
N TRP A 288 8.00 -10.08 -12.16
CA TRP A 288 9.26 -9.47 -12.53
C TRP A 288 10.20 -9.35 -11.33
N VAL A 289 11.50 -9.39 -11.59
CA VAL A 289 12.55 -9.18 -10.58
C VAL A 289 13.46 -8.02 -11.00
N LEU A 290 13.59 -7.02 -10.13
CA LEU A 290 14.52 -5.90 -10.21
C LEU A 290 15.82 -6.27 -9.50
N ASP A 291 16.95 -6.25 -10.20
CA ASP A 291 18.28 -6.33 -9.59
C ASP A 291 18.78 -4.93 -9.20
N MET A 292 18.81 -4.63 -7.90
CA MET A 292 19.24 -3.33 -7.40
C MET A 292 20.77 -3.17 -7.29
N ASN A 293 21.52 -4.26 -7.51
CA ASN A 293 23.00 -4.23 -7.52
C ASN A 293 23.55 -3.98 -8.93
N ALA A 294 22.71 -4.11 -9.96
CA ALA A 294 23.07 -3.72 -11.32
C ALA A 294 23.15 -2.19 -11.44
N ASN A 295 24.02 -1.70 -12.32
CA ASN A 295 24.19 -0.27 -12.59
C ASN A 295 24.12 -0.02 -14.11
N PRO A 296 23.00 0.54 -14.64
CA PRO A 296 21.77 0.87 -13.93
C PRO A 296 21.01 -0.36 -13.42
N MET A 297 20.07 -0.17 -12.49
CA MET A 297 19.26 -1.27 -11.96
C MET A 297 18.46 -1.93 -13.09
N THR A 298 18.33 -3.26 -13.10
CA THR A 298 17.81 -3.98 -14.27
C THR A 298 16.61 -4.84 -13.92
N TRP A 299 15.52 -4.67 -14.66
CA TRP A 299 14.32 -5.51 -14.57
C TRP A 299 14.45 -6.77 -15.44
N SER A 300 13.92 -7.88 -14.94
CA SER A 300 13.85 -9.17 -15.64
C SER A 300 12.47 -9.79 -15.45
N ARG A 301 11.82 -10.26 -16.52
CA ARG A 301 10.56 -11.00 -16.43
C ARG A 301 10.84 -12.40 -15.89
N VAL A 302 9.90 -12.97 -15.15
CA VAL A 302 9.98 -14.34 -14.65
C VAL A 302 8.72 -15.07 -15.09
N ASP A 303 8.76 -15.62 -16.30
CA ASP A 303 7.57 -16.20 -16.97
C ASP A 303 6.83 -17.24 -16.12
N ALA A 304 7.57 -18.01 -15.30
CA ALA A 304 7.00 -18.96 -14.36
C ALA A 304 5.95 -18.36 -13.40
N LEU A 305 6.08 -17.07 -13.02
CA LEU A 305 5.15 -16.39 -12.11
C LEU A 305 3.75 -16.19 -12.70
N THR A 306 3.56 -16.32 -14.02
CA THR A 306 2.23 -16.37 -14.66
C THR A 306 1.32 -17.47 -14.11
N GLN A 307 1.89 -18.50 -13.46
CA GLN A 307 1.14 -19.54 -12.75
C GLN A 307 0.37 -19.00 -11.53
N VAL A 308 0.71 -17.84 -10.98
CA VAL A 308 -0.10 -17.16 -9.95
C VAL A 308 -1.38 -16.58 -10.55
N GLY A 309 -1.38 -16.25 -11.85
CA GLY A 309 -2.57 -15.79 -12.59
C GLY A 309 -3.01 -14.37 -12.22
N ALA A 310 -3.84 -13.79 -13.10
CA ALA A 310 -4.18 -12.37 -13.08
C ALA A 310 -4.89 -11.94 -11.78
N ARG A 311 -4.24 -11.11 -10.96
CA ARG A 311 -4.80 -10.63 -9.68
C ARG A 311 -4.17 -9.35 -9.14
N ARG A 312 -4.96 -8.60 -8.37
CA ARG A 312 -4.55 -7.41 -7.59
C ARG A 312 -4.85 -7.57 -6.11
N ASP A 313 -4.32 -6.69 -5.26
CA ASP A 313 -4.59 -6.61 -3.81
C ASP A 313 -4.35 -7.95 -3.06
N HIS A 314 -3.41 -8.74 -3.60
CA HIS A 314 -2.90 -10.00 -3.06
C HIS A 314 -1.58 -9.76 -2.33
N PHE A 315 -1.04 -10.78 -1.66
CA PHE A 315 0.27 -10.68 -1.03
C PHE A 315 1.35 -11.49 -1.75
N ALA A 316 2.60 -11.10 -1.51
CA ALA A 316 3.81 -11.87 -1.81
C ALA A 316 4.75 -11.75 -0.59
N VAL A 317 5.11 -12.87 0.04
CA VAL A 317 5.98 -12.88 1.22
C VAL A 317 7.12 -13.87 1.00
N ALA A 318 8.36 -13.36 0.97
CA ALA A 318 9.56 -14.17 0.92
C ALA A 318 9.91 -14.73 2.30
N VAL A 319 10.17 -16.03 2.37
CA VAL A 319 10.62 -16.75 3.58
C VAL A 319 11.74 -17.70 3.17
N GLY A 320 12.98 -17.38 3.55
CA GLY A 320 14.15 -18.13 3.11
C GLY A 320 14.34 -18.04 1.58
N ASN A 321 14.28 -19.19 0.92
CA ASN A 321 14.40 -19.30 -0.54
C ASN A 321 13.04 -19.35 -1.27
N GLN A 322 11.92 -19.19 -0.56
CA GLN A 322 10.59 -19.40 -1.13
C GLN A 322 9.73 -18.13 -1.02
N VAL A 323 8.85 -17.87 -2.00
CA VAL A 323 7.89 -16.75 -2.00
C VAL A 323 6.47 -17.29 -2.01
N MET A 324 5.73 -17.05 -0.92
CA MET A 324 4.31 -17.36 -0.80
C MET A 324 3.47 -16.25 -1.41
N PHE A 325 2.59 -16.62 -2.34
CA PHE A 325 1.50 -15.80 -2.85
C PHE A 325 0.16 -16.34 -2.33
N GLY A 326 -0.76 -15.45 -2.01
CA GLY A 326 -2.09 -15.82 -1.53
C GLY A 326 -3.10 -14.67 -1.64
N PHE A 327 -4.39 -15.04 -1.65
CA PHE A 327 -5.52 -14.11 -1.74
C PHE A 327 -5.44 -13.16 -2.95
N GLY A 328 -6.19 -12.05 -2.91
CA GLY A 328 -6.34 -11.07 -3.99
C GLY A 328 -7.71 -11.07 -4.66
N TYR A 329 -7.92 -10.10 -5.54
CA TYR A 329 -9.07 -10.00 -6.41
C TYR A 329 -8.69 -10.40 -7.84
N LEU A 330 -9.35 -11.43 -8.36
CA LEU A 330 -9.31 -11.90 -9.75
C LEU A 330 -10.27 -11.07 -10.61
N ASP A 331 -10.30 -11.28 -11.93
CA ASP A 331 -11.31 -10.64 -12.80
C ASP A 331 -12.76 -11.00 -12.44
N ASN A 332 -12.97 -12.13 -11.74
CA ASN A 332 -14.27 -12.72 -11.44
C ASN A 332 -14.52 -12.96 -9.92
N GLY A 333 -13.93 -12.13 -9.04
CA GLY A 333 -14.14 -12.19 -7.59
C GLY A 333 -12.87 -12.51 -6.79
N PRO A 334 -12.98 -12.90 -5.50
CA PRO A 334 -11.81 -13.21 -4.67
C PRO A 334 -11.05 -14.44 -5.15
N ALA A 335 -9.73 -14.42 -4.95
CA ALA A 335 -8.87 -15.59 -5.13
C ALA A 335 -9.01 -16.56 -3.93
N PRO A 336 -8.75 -17.87 -4.12
CA PRO A 336 -8.84 -18.88 -3.07
C PRO A 336 -7.91 -18.67 -1.85
N SER A 337 -8.20 -19.41 -0.77
CA SER A 337 -7.39 -19.56 0.45
C SER A 337 -6.12 -20.41 0.27
N ALA A 338 -6.07 -21.23 -0.78
CA ALA A 338 -4.89 -21.99 -1.17
C ALA A 338 -3.73 -21.05 -1.55
N LEU A 339 -2.54 -21.38 -1.06
CA LEU A 339 -1.31 -20.65 -1.35
C LEU A 339 -0.64 -21.18 -2.61
N GLN A 340 0.18 -20.34 -3.23
CA GLN A 340 1.06 -20.71 -4.34
C GLN A 340 2.48 -20.32 -3.96
N LEU A 341 3.42 -21.25 -4.10
CA LEU A 341 4.77 -21.10 -3.55
C LEU A 341 5.83 -21.23 -4.63
N PHE A 342 6.55 -20.14 -4.87
CA PHE A 342 7.63 -20.06 -5.85
C PHE A 342 8.98 -20.23 -5.15
N ASP A 343 9.78 -21.21 -5.57
CA ASP A 343 11.17 -21.36 -5.13
C ASP A 343 12.10 -20.49 -6.00
N ILE A 344 12.95 -19.69 -5.34
CA ILE A 344 13.75 -18.63 -5.97
C ILE A 344 14.94 -19.20 -6.75
N GLU A 345 15.52 -20.33 -6.32
CA GLU A 345 16.71 -20.93 -6.92
C GLU A 345 16.36 -21.76 -8.15
N THR A 346 15.37 -22.65 -8.03
CA THR A 346 14.85 -23.46 -9.15
C THR A 346 13.96 -22.67 -10.10
N ARG A 347 13.43 -21.54 -9.65
CA ARG A 347 12.51 -20.64 -10.39
C ARG A 347 11.23 -21.34 -10.83
N SER A 348 10.72 -22.25 -9.99
CA SER A 348 9.53 -23.06 -10.22
C SER A 348 8.54 -23.00 -9.05
N PHE A 349 7.33 -23.51 -9.24
CA PHE A 349 6.35 -23.67 -8.17
C PHE A 349 6.48 -25.03 -7.48
N VAL A 350 6.25 -25.05 -6.17
CA VAL A 350 6.35 -26.25 -5.32
C VAL A 350 5.13 -26.40 -4.40
N ASP A 351 4.66 -27.63 -4.20
CA ASP A 351 3.40 -27.90 -3.50
C ASP A 351 3.49 -27.89 -1.96
N THR A 352 4.70 -27.73 -1.40
CA THR A 352 4.96 -27.82 0.05
C THR A 352 5.90 -26.70 0.51
N PHE A 353 5.47 -25.92 1.49
CA PHE A 353 6.34 -25.00 2.21
C PHE A 353 7.34 -25.78 3.06
N THR A 354 8.60 -25.37 3.03
CA THR A 354 9.68 -25.91 3.85
C THR A 354 10.35 -24.77 4.60
N PRO A 355 10.30 -24.74 5.95
CA PRO A 355 10.99 -23.74 6.74
C PRO A 355 12.47 -23.64 6.36
N PRO A 356 13.06 -22.42 6.31
CA PRO A 356 14.50 -22.29 6.15
C PRO A 356 15.22 -23.05 7.27
N PRO A 357 16.38 -23.68 7.00
CA PRO A 357 17.12 -24.39 8.02
C PRO A 357 17.49 -23.42 9.16
N PRO A 358 17.43 -23.86 10.44
CA PRO A 358 17.80 -23.00 11.55
C PRO A 358 19.24 -22.50 11.36
N PRO A 359 19.55 -21.25 11.76
CA PRO A 359 20.88 -20.68 11.59
C PRO A 359 21.91 -21.60 12.24
N SER A 360 22.82 -22.13 11.42
CA SER A 360 23.76 -23.17 11.87
C SER A 360 24.65 -22.61 12.96
N ALA A 361 24.44 -23.08 14.20
CA ALA A 361 25.25 -22.68 15.34
C ALA A 361 26.71 -23.07 15.08
N THR A 362 27.55 -22.08 14.81
CA THR A 362 29.00 -22.27 14.63
C THR A 362 29.54 -23.02 15.85
N PRO A 363 30.04 -24.27 15.71
CA PRO A 363 30.51 -25.01 16.86
C PRO A 363 31.71 -24.29 17.46
N LEU A 364 31.60 -23.88 18.72
CA LEU A 364 32.74 -23.39 19.49
C LEU A 364 33.85 -24.44 19.45
N PRO A 365 35.12 -24.06 19.20
CA PRO A 365 36.20 -25.02 19.08
C PRO A 365 36.37 -25.77 20.41
N LEU A 366 36.13 -27.08 20.41
CA LEU A 366 36.35 -27.91 21.59
C LEU A 366 37.84 -27.91 21.94
N SER A 367 38.18 -27.38 23.11
CA SER A 367 39.48 -27.59 23.74
C SER A 367 39.70 -29.08 23.97
N ALA A 368 40.73 -29.66 23.34
CA ALA A 368 41.02 -31.08 23.44
C ALA A 368 41.53 -31.47 24.84
N SER A 369 40.77 -32.29 25.56
CA SER A 369 41.23 -33.01 26.77
C SER A 369 41.65 -34.44 26.42
N HIS A 370 42.69 -34.96 27.09
CA HIS A 370 43.29 -36.26 26.77
C HIS A 370 42.40 -37.47 27.15
N ASP A 371 42.42 -38.49 26.29
CA ASP A 371 42.29 -39.92 26.66
C ASP A 371 43.70 -40.47 26.98
N PRO A 372 43.88 -41.42 27.94
CA PRO A 372 43.74 -42.87 27.62
C PRO A 372 43.40 -43.78 28.85
N PRO A 373 43.42 -45.14 28.75
CA PRO A 373 43.20 -46.07 27.63
C PRO A 373 42.10 -47.14 27.90
N GLN A 374 41.81 -47.98 26.90
CA GLN A 374 40.88 -49.14 27.00
C GLN A 374 41.41 -50.36 27.79
N THR A 375 40.50 -51.23 28.24
CA THR A 375 40.70 -52.69 28.42
C THR A 375 39.41 -53.48 28.09
N THR A 376 39.49 -54.81 27.95
CA THR A 376 38.59 -55.64 27.11
C THR A 376 37.93 -56.85 27.79
N THR A 377 36.68 -57.18 27.42
CA THR A 377 36.03 -58.54 27.42
C THR A 377 34.64 -58.40 26.73
N THR A 378 34.13 -59.19 25.74
CA THR A 378 33.82 -60.65 25.61
C THR A 378 32.87 -61.18 26.71
N THR A 379 31.75 -61.90 26.51
CA THR A 379 31.09 -62.62 25.38
C THR A 379 29.62 -62.97 25.81
N HIS A 380 28.70 -63.76 25.20
CA HIS A 380 28.67 -64.71 24.06
C HIS A 380 27.20 -64.99 23.59
N GLY A 381 26.92 -65.08 22.27
CA GLY A 381 25.82 -65.88 21.67
C GLY A 381 24.34 -65.45 21.83
N SER A 382 23.34 -66.04 21.14
CA SER A 382 23.36 -66.92 19.95
C SER A 382 21.93 -67.28 19.46
N GLY A 383 21.69 -67.44 18.15
CA GLY A 383 20.64 -68.34 17.63
C GLY A 383 19.59 -67.79 16.63
N SER A 384 19.28 -68.58 15.61
CA SER A 384 18.23 -68.44 14.57
C SER A 384 18.04 -69.82 13.89
N PRO A 385 17.27 -70.02 12.81
CA PRO A 385 15.86 -69.67 12.52
C PRO A 385 15.01 -70.93 12.16
N VAL A 386 13.68 -70.80 11.97
CA VAL A 386 12.81 -71.80 11.30
C VAL A 386 11.74 -71.09 10.43
N ALA A 387 11.20 -71.73 9.40
CA ALA A 387 10.33 -71.11 8.38
C ALA A 387 9.21 -72.03 7.83
N THR A 388 8.39 -71.48 6.91
CA THR A 388 7.49 -72.13 5.92
C THR A 388 6.19 -72.83 6.38
N GLY A 389 5.13 -72.68 5.56
CA GLY A 389 3.84 -73.37 5.61
C GLY A 389 2.86 -72.80 4.56
N SER A 390 2.00 -73.61 3.92
CA SER A 390 1.14 -73.17 2.78
C SER A 390 -0.11 -74.04 2.56
N GLY A 391 -1.15 -73.44 1.94
CA GLY A 391 -2.40 -74.07 1.46
C GLY A 391 -3.59 -74.04 2.45
N GLY A 392 -4.86 -73.99 2.02
CA GLY A 392 -5.42 -73.76 0.67
C GLY A 392 -6.86 -74.27 0.48
N ASN A 393 -7.68 -73.57 -0.35
CA ASN A 393 -9.04 -73.94 -0.82
C ASN A 393 -10.17 -74.04 0.23
N THR A 394 -11.47 -73.75 -0.03
CA THR A 394 -12.27 -73.29 -1.20
C THR A 394 -13.07 -72.00 -0.82
N SER A 395 -14.22 -71.51 -1.35
CA SER A 395 -15.26 -71.98 -2.30
C SER A 395 -16.11 -70.86 -2.95
N ASN A 396 -16.97 -71.27 -3.91
CA ASN A 396 -18.11 -70.59 -4.53
C ASN A 396 -19.03 -69.81 -3.53
N SER A 397 -19.77 -68.75 -3.91
CA SER A 397 -20.65 -68.67 -5.10
C SER A 397 -21.02 -67.25 -5.55
N ALA A 398 -21.43 -67.12 -6.82
CA ALA A 398 -22.18 -66.01 -7.43
C ALA A 398 -23.45 -66.61 -8.10
N PRO A 399 -24.32 -65.89 -8.85
CA PRO A 399 -24.36 -64.45 -9.17
C PRO A 399 -25.75 -63.78 -9.01
N ASN A 400 -25.86 -62.46 -9.24
CA ASN A 400 -26.71 -61.87 -10.29
C ASN A 400 -26.76 -60.33 -10.23
N THR A 401 -26.81 -59.70 -11.41
CA THR A 401 -27.30 -58.32 -11.61
C THR A 401 -28.78 -58.37 -12.02
N PRO A 402 -29.49 -57.23 -12.07
CA PRO A 402 -29.63 -56.62 -13.41
C PRO A 402 -29.50 -55.09 -13.44
N ASN A 403 -29.26 -54.60 -14.65
CA ASN A 403 -29.21 -53.18 -15.04
C ASN A 403 -30.62 -52.56 -15.14
N ASN A 404 -30.76 -51.23 -15.07
CA ASN A 404 -32.00 -50.57 -15.50
C ASN A 404 -31.80 -49.11 -15.97
N ASN A 405 -32.41 -48.74 -17.11
CA ASN A 405 -32.32 -47.41 -17.72
C ASN A 405 -33.42 -46.46 -17.21
N GLY A 406 -33.10 -45.16 -17.08
CA GLY A 406 -34.04 -44.10 -16.70
C GLY A 406 -34.07 -42.95 -17.72
N THR A 407 -35.11 -42.91 -18.56
CA THR A 407 -35.26 -41.99 -19.70
C THR A 407 -35.21 -40.49 -19.37
N SER A 408 -34.63 -39.71 -20.29
CA SER A 408 -34.78 -38.25 -20.36
C SER A 408 -36.25 -37.81 -20.43
N ARG A 409 -36.59 -36.64 -19.84
CA ARG A 409 -37.92 -36.03 -19.95
C ARG A 409 -37.80 -34.52 -20.15
N GLY A 410 -38.15 -34.04 -21.35
CA GLY A 410 -38.14 -32.61 -21.65
C GLY A 410 -39.20 -31.85 -20.87
N LYS A 411 -38.88 -30.65 -20.39
CA LYS A 411 -39.81 -29.76 -19.68
C LYS A 411 -40.36 -28.73 -20.66
N HIS A 412 -41.68 -28.72 -20.88
CA HIS A 412 -42.34 -27.66 -21.63
C HIS A 412 -42.21 -26.33 -20.86
N ILE A 413 -41.79 -25.28 -21.58
CA ILE A 413 -41.92 -23.88 -21.14
C ILE A 413 -43.36 -23.46 -21.38
N SER A 414 -43.97 -22.75 -20.41
CA SER A 414 -45.31 -22.19 -20.55
C SER A 414 -45.24 -20.70 -20.92
N ASN A 415 -46.25 -20.19 -21.63
CA ASN A 415 -46.24 -18.86 -22.27
C ASN A 415 -46.30 -17.66 -21.29
N VAL A 416 -45.93 -17.84 -20.02
CA VAL A 416 -45.93 -16.81 -18.97
C VAL A 416 -44.52 -16.27 -18.72
N GLU A 417 -43.48 -17.10 -18.84
CA GLU A 417 -42.08 -16.70 -18.53
C GLU A 417 -41.52 -15.69 -19.55
N ILE A 418 -42.01 -15.69 -20.80
CA ILE A 418 -41.56 -14.80 -21.88
C ILE A 418 -41.86 -13.32 -21.55
N ILE A 419 -42.99 -13.02 -20.91
CA ILE A 419 -43.40 -11.65 -20.57
C ILE A 419 -42.48 -11.07 -19.49
N LEU A 420 -42.10 -11.87 -18.49
CA LEU A 420 -41.27 -11.44 -17.38
C LEU A 420 -39.84 -11.09 -17.82
N ILE A 421 -39.26 -11.93 -18.71
CA ILE A 421 -37.92 -11.68 -19.28
C ILE A 421 -37.90 -10.39 -20.10
N GLY A 422 -38.95 -10.12 -20.90
CA GLY A 422 -39.05 -8.89 -21.68
C GLY A 422 -39.07 -7.61 -20.84
N VAL A 423 -39.80 -7.62 -19.71
CA VAL A 423 -39.84 -6.48 -18.77
C VAL A 423 -38.48 -6.29 -18.09
N ILE A 424 -37.83 -7.37 -17.66
CA ILE A 424 -36.50 -7.31 -17.01
C ILE A 424 -35.46 -6.71 -17.98
N LEU A 425 -35.42 -7.17 -19.24
CA LEU A 425 -34.51 -6.62 -20.25
C LEU A 425 -34.79 -5.14 -20.57
N ALA A 426 -36.06 -4.72 -20.61
CA ALA A 426 -36.42 -3.32 -20.81
C ALA A 426 -35.98 -2.42 -19.64
N VAL A 427 -36.10 -2.89 -18.39
CA VAL A 427 -35.61 -2.18 -17.20
C VAL A 427 -34.09 -2.10 -17.20
N PHE A 428 -33.37 -3.19 -17.49
CA PHE A 428 -31.91 -3.14 -17.62
C PHE A 428 -31.46 -2.16 -18.70
N LEU A 429 -32.11 -2.15 -19.88
CA LEU A 429 -31.76 -1.24 -20.96
C LEU A 429 -32.02 0.24 -20.59
N LEU A 430 -33.11 0.53 -19.86
CA LEU A 430 -33.34 1.86 -19.28
C LEU A 430 -32.28 2.26 -18.25
N VAL A 431 -31.87 1.35 -17.36
CA VAL A 431 -30.81 1.60 -16.37
C VAL A 431 -29.47 1.82 -17.05
N SER A 432 -29.11 1.02 -18.07
CA SER A 432 -27.89 1.21 -18.85
C SER A 432 -27.88 2.55 -19.61
N LEU A 433 -29.01 2.96 -20.21
CA LEU A 433 -29.15 4.28 -20.85
C LEU A 433 -29.05 5.42 -19.84
N PHE A 434 -29.59 5.26 -18.63
CA PHE A 434 -29.48 6.27 -17.56
C PHE A 434 -28.04 6.39 -17.03
N ILE A 435 -27.34 5.27 -16.83
CA ILE A 435 -25.92 5.26 -16.47
C ILE A 435 -25.07 5.89 -17.58
N LEU A 436 -25.35 5.59 -18.84
CA LEU A 436 -24.66 6.19 -19.99
C LEU A 436 -24.92 7.70 -20.08
N PHE A 437 -26.16 8.15 -19.81
CA PHE A 437 -26.50 9.57 -19.71
C PHE A 437 -25.75 10.27 -18.57
N LEU A 438 -25.70 9.67 -17.37
CA LEU A 438 -24.93 10.21 -16.24
C LEU A 438 -23.43 10.26 -16.53
N TYR A 439 -22.88 9.23 -17.18
CA TYR A 439 -21.49 9.20 -17.64
C TYR A 439 -21.21 10.34 -18.62
N TYR A 440 -22.02 10.47 -19.68
CA TYR A 440 -21.84 11.49 -20.72
C TYR A 440 -22.03 12.90 -20.16
N HIS A 441 -23.00 13.11 -19.26
CA HIS A 441 -23.17 14.38 -18.56
C HIS A 441 -22.01 14.70 -17.62
N ARG A 442 -21.42 13.72 -16.92
CA ARG A 442 -20.20 13.90 -16.11
C ARG A 442 -18.98 14.20 -16.98
N GLN A 443 -18.87 13.58 -18.15
CA GLN A 443 -17.82 13.86 -19.14
C GLN A 443 -17.96 15.29 -19.71
N LEU A 444 -19.17 15.73 -20.03
CA LEU A 444 -19.46 17.11 -20.45
C LEU A 444 -19.10 18.14 -19.36
N ARG A 445 -19.43 17.88 -18.08
CA ARG A 445 -19.02 18.78 -16.98
C ARG A 445 -17.50 18.86 -16.85
N ARG A 446 -16.78 17.73 -16.99
CA ARG A 446 -15.29 17.70 -17.02
C ARG A 446 -14.73 18.51 -18.19
N ALA A 447 -15.34 18.43 -19.38
CA ALA A 447 -14.92 19.18 -20.56
C ALA A 447 -15.15 20.70 -20.45
N VAL A 448 -16.22 21.13 -19.75
CA VAL A 448 -16.47 22.55 -19.44
C VAL A 448 -15.45 23.07 -18.43
N LEU A 449 -15.30 22.40 -17.28
CA LEU A 449 -14.34 22.79 -16.23
C LEU A 449 -12.91 22.89 -16.77
N SER A 450 -12.45 21.88 -17.52
CA SER A 450 -11.13 21.90 -18.17
C SER A 450 -10.95 23.06 -19.17
N ARG A 451 -12.03 23.61 -19.72
CA ARG A 451 -11.99 24.79 -20.58
C ARG A 451 -11.88 26.08 -19.77
N ASP A 452 -12.56 26.16 -18.64
CA ASP A 452 -12.50 27.31 -17.73
C ASP A 452 -11.14 27.37 -17.01
N ASP A 453 -10.57 26.22 -16.60
CA ASP A 453 -9.21 26.11 -16.09
C ASP A 453 -8.17 26.57 -17.14
N ARG A 454 -8.34 26.16 -18.40
CA ARG A 454 -7.50 26.64 -19.51
C ARG A 454 -7.63 28.14 -19.75
N LEU A 455 -8.82 28.72 -19.57
CA LEU A 455 -9.03 30.16 -19.70
C LEU A 455 -8.40 30.93 -18.54
N GLN A 456 -8.42 30.39 -17.31
CA GLN A 456 -7.68 30.97 -16.18
C GLN A 456 -6.16 30.92 -16.42
N LEU A 457 -5.62 29.76 -16.84
CA LEU A 457 -4.20 29.61 -17.14
C LEU A 457 -3.70 30.55 -18.27
N LEU A 458 -4.53 30.81 -19.29
CA LEU A 458 -4.22 31.80 -20.32
C LEU A 458 -4.23 33.24 -19.76
N ASN A 459 -5.26 33.60 -18.99
CA ASN A 459 -5.41 34.93 -18.39
C ASN A 459 -4.28 35.23 -17.38
N ASP A 460 -3.84 34.23 -16.61
CA ASP A 460 -2.68 34.35 -15.72
C ASP A 460 -1.34 34.31 -16.47
N SER A 461 -1.26 33.66 -17.64
CA SER A 461 -0.11 33.78 -18.54
C SER A 461 0.05 35.24 -19.03
N GLU A 462 -1.03 35.86 -19.50
CA GLU A 462 -1.02 37.27 -19.95
C GLU A 462 -0.63 38.24 -18.81
N LYS A 463 -1.16 38.05 -17.60
CA LYS A 463 -0.73 38.82 -16.41
C LYS A 463 0.75 38.66 -16.12
N ASN A 464 1.28 37.44 -16.17
CA ASN A 464 2.70 37.17 -15.92
C ASN A 464 3.62 37.77 -17.00
N VAL A 465 3.19 37.78 -18.27
CA VAL A 465 3.88 38.50 -19.34
C VAL A 465 3.90 40.01 -19.05
N ALA A 466 2.75 40.61 -18.74
CA ALA A 466 2.66 42.04 -18.43
C ALA A 466 3.51 42.47 -17.22
N VAL A 467 3.56 41.63 -16.16
CA VAL A 467 4.41 41.85 -14.98
C VAL A 467 5.90 41.79 -15.33
N ASN A 468 6.32 40.86 -16.19
CA ASN A 468 7.72 40.74 -16.61
C ASN A 468 8.14 41.86 -17.58
N SER A 469 7.27 42.30 -18.49
CA SER A 469 7.51 43.48 -19.33
C SER A 469 7.74 44.74 -18.49
N ASN A 470 6.92 44.96 -17.45
CA ASN A 470 7.10 46.08 -16.52
C ASN A 470 8.40 45.97 -15.70
N LYS A 471 8.84 44.77 -15.32
CA LYS A 471 10.15 44.58 -14.64
C LYS A 471 11.34 44.90 -15.55
N GLN A 472 11.29 44.57 -16.84
CA GLN A 472 12.35 44.93 -17.78
C GLN A 472 12.40 46.44 -18.07
N ALA A 473 11.24 47.11 -18.13
CA ALA A 473 11.15 48.56 -18.37
C ALA A 473 11.75 49.44 -17.25
N ILE A 474 12.00 48.89 -16.05
CA ILE A 474 12.48 49.63 -14.87
C ILE A 474 14.02 49.57 -14.72
N LEU A 475 14.71 48.65 -15.41
CA LEU A 475 16.16 48.43 -15.27
C LEU A 475 17.04 49.14 -16.32
N GLN A 476 16.49 50.05 -17.14
CA GLN A 476 17.25 50.79 -18.16
C GLN A 476 16.93 52.30 -18.20
N ARG A 477 17.39 53.06 -17.19
CA ARG A 477 17.59 54.52 -17.29
C ARG A 477 18.83 54.96 -16.49
N PRO A 478 19.82 55.64 -17.11
CA PRO A 478 20.90 56.31 -16.37
C PRO A 478 20.43 57.66 -15.78
N HIS A 479 21.24 58.23 -14.89
CA HIS A 479 20.99 59.51 -14.23
C HIS A 479 21.41 60.71 -15.08
N ASP A 480 20.71 61.84 -14.92
CA ASP A 480 21.30 63.19 -14.96
C ASP A 480 20.40 64.20 -14.20
N VAL A 481 20.86 65.45 -13.99
CA VAL A 481 20.43 66.29 -12.84
C VAL A 481 20.12 67.77 -13.20
N VAL A 482 19.30 68.44 -12.36
CA VAL A 482 19.06 69.92 -12.22
C VAL A 482 18.42 70.67 -13.42
N THR A 483 17.65 71.78 -13.33
CA THR A 483 17.02 72.58 -12.23
C THR A 483 15.75 73.30 -12.75
N LEU A 484 14.69 73.49 -11.93
CA LEU A 484 14.08 74.79 -11.50
C LEU A 484 12.61 74.70 -11.06
N LEU A 485 12.20 75.65 -10.20
CA LEU A 485 10.85 75.95 -9.68
C LEU A 485 10.46 77.40 -10.12
N PRO A 486 9.28 78.03 -9.81
CA PRO A 486 8.33 77.74 -8.71
C PRO A 486 6.79 77.94 -9.00
N LEU A 487 5.98 77.89 -7.92
CA LEU A 487 4.58 78.41 -7.77
C LEU A 487 3.46 77.64 -8.51
N LEU A 488 2.24 77.41 -7.96
CA LEU A 488 1.55 77.95 -6.76
C LEU A 488 0.84 76.85 -5.90
N LYS A 489 0.40 77.25 -4.69
CA LYS A 489 -0.41 76.53 -3.67
C LYS A 489 -1.92 76.89 -3.80
N PRO A 490 -2.88 76.41 -2.96
CA PRO A 490 -2.89 75.33 -1.94
C PRO A 490 -4.11 74.36 -2.02
N LYS A 491 -4.17 73.31 -1.18
CA LYS A 491 -4.98 73.24 0.08
C LYS A 491 -5.42 71.80 0.49
N THR A 492 -5.18 71.47 1.75
CA THR A 492 -5.59 70.25 2.50
C THR A 492 -6.92 70.52 3.29
N PRO A 493 -7.53 69.62 4.11
CA PRO A 493 -7.01 68.35 4.67
C PRO A 493 -7.99 67.14 4.87
N GLN A 494 -7.39 66.04 5.32
CA GLN A 494 -7.85 65.04 6.33
C GLN A 494 -9.12 64.18 6.18
N HIS A 495 -8.92 62.88 6.44
CA HIS A 495 -9.86 61.95 7.08
C HIS A 495 -10.32 62.44 8.46
N ASP A 496 -11.57 62.11 8.88
CA ASP A 496 -11.80 61.15 9.99
C ASP A 496 -13.29 60.67 10.06
N GLY A 497 -13.55 59.62 10.86
CA GLY A 497 -14.74 59.56 11.74
C GLY A 497 -16.11 59.11 11.22
N SER A 498 -16.34 57.78 11.15
CA SER A 498 -17.56 57.04 11.58
C SER A 498 -19.00 57.58 11.35
N LYS A 499 -19.93 56.72 10.87
CA LYS A 499 -21.03 56.16 11.69
C LYS A 499 -21.97 55.17 10.95
N ASP A 500 -22.78 54.47 11.74
CA ASP A 500 -23.72 53.40 11.39
C ASP A 500 -25.05 53.86 10.75
N VAL A 501 -25.93 52.88 10.49
CA VAL A 501 -27.33 52.98 9.99
C VAL A 501 -27.42 53.26 8.47
N GLY A 502 -28.24 52.55 7.68
CA GLY A 502 -29.10 51.39 7.97
C GLY A 502 -30.02 51.04 6.78
N GLU A 503 -30.87 50.04 6.96
CA GLU A 503 -32.08 49.70 6.16
C GLU A 503 -31.95 49.37 4.64
N SER A 504 -32.30 48.13 4.31
CA SER A 504 -32.96 47.72 3.05
C SER A 504 -34.40 48.32 3.00
N PRO A 505 -35.16 48.41 1.86
CA PRO A 505 -35.23 47.33 0.85
C PRO A 505 -35.71 47.61 -0.61
N SER A 506 -35.48 46.61 -1.46
CA SER A 506 -36.40 46.07 -2.50
C SER A 506 -36.73 46.83 -3.80
N THR A 507 -37.02 46.01 -4.82
CA THR A 507 -37.67 46.33 -6.12
C THR A 507 -36.83 47.16 -7.11
N LYS A 508 -37.02 47.05 -8.44
CA LYS A 508 -38.01 46.29 -9.22
C LYS A 508 -37.42 45.80 -10.55
N ALA A 509 -38.11 44.83 -11.18
CA ALA A 509 -37.78 44.33 -12.51
C ALA A 509 -37.91 45.42 -13.60
N ALA A 510 -37.15 45.25 -14.68
CA ALA A 510 -37.40 45.86 -15.98
C ALA A 510 -37.12 44.83 -17.07
N GLU A 511 -38.17 44.48 -17.81
CA GLU A 511 -38.20 43.59 -18.97
C GLU A 511 -37.94 44.42 -20.23
N ASN A 512 -37.35 43.83 -21.28
CA ASN A 512 -37.54 44.29 -22.66
C ASN A 512 -36.97 43.29 -23.68
N ASP A 513 -37.82 42.90 -24.63
CA ASP A 513 -37.40 42.29 -25.89
C ASP A 513 -36.66 43.31 -26.79
N ASN A 514 -35.91 42.82 -27.78
CA ASN A 514 -36.36 43.04 -29.16
C ASN A 514 -35.83 41.97 -30.11
N SER A 515 -36.66 41.55 -31.07
CA SER A 515 -36.25 40.76 -32.24
C SER A 515 -36.01 41.67 -33.46
N ASP A 516 -35.26 41.17 -34.45
CA ASP A 516 -35.41 41.40 -35.92
C ASP A 516 -34.05 41.35 -36.65
N LEU A 517 -33.94 41.05 -37.95
CA LEU A 517 -34.71 40.14 -38.84
C LEU A 517 -33.87 39.98 -40.13
N LYS A 518 -33.79 38.76 -40.70
CA LYS A 518 -33.48 38.44 -42.13
C LYS A 518 -32.09 38.82 -42.70
N GLU A 519 -31.32 37.92 -43.35
CA GLU A 519 -31.56 37.01 -44.50
C GLU A 519 -31.14 37.64 -45.84
N LEU A 520 -30.11 37.05 -46.47
CA LEU A 520 -29.85 37.13 -47.92
C LEU A 520 -28.99 35.92 -48.36
N LEU A 521 -28.97 35.62 -49.66
CA LEU A 521 -28.71 34.29 -50.24
C LEU A 521 -27.47 34.24 -51.18
N THR A 522 -27.31 33.10 -51.88
CA THR A 522 -26.37 32.78 -53.00
C THR A 522 -24.92 32.45 -52.57
N SER A 523 -24.40 31.21 -52.69
CA SER A 523 -24.18 30.28 -53.85
C SER A 523 -22.97 30.68 -54.68
N GLU A 524 -21.89 29.88 -54.82
CA GLU A 524 -21.70 28.65 -55.63
C GLU A 524 -20.25 28.13 -55.39
N SER A 525 -19.73 26.96 -55.85
CA SER A 525 -20.25 25.67 -56.32
C SER A 525 -19.11 24.59 -56.26
N HIS A 526 -19.32 23.41 -56.87
CA HIS A 526 -18.43 22.26 -57.19
C HIS A 526 -16.87 22.42 -57.14
N GLN A 527 -16.06 21.35 -56.99
CA GLN A 527 -16.17 20.04 -57.67
C GLN A 527 -15.40 18.87 -57.00
N THR A 528 -15.74 17.64 -57.39
CA THR A 528 -15.15 16.34 -56.95
C THR A 528 -14.03 15.87 -57.88
N VAL A 529 -13.13 14.96 -57.44
CA VAL A 529 -12.78 13.68 -58.16
C VAL A 529 -11.70 12.83 -57.43
N GLN A 530 -12.09 11.58 -57.12
CA GLN A 530 -11.35 10.29 -57.06
C GLN A 530 -9.97 10.11 -56.36
N ALA A 531 -9.63 8.84 -56.13
CA ALA A 531 -8.42 8.33 -55.47
C ALA A 531 -7.67 7.34 -56.38
N VAL A 532 -6.40 7.06 -56.06
CA VAL A 532 -5.52 5.89 -56.40
C VAL A 532 -4.11 6.28 -55.91
N GLY A 533 -3.28 5.41 -55.30
CA GLY A 533 -3.48 4.00 -54.94
C GLY A 533 -2.29 3.47 -54.10
N LEU A 534 -2.26 2.15 -53.88
CA LEU A 534 -1.16 1.44 -53.20
C LEU A 534 0.13 1.42 -54.04
N PRO A 535 1.27 1.04 -53.43
CA PRO A 535 1.87 -0.22 -53.87
C PRO A 535 2.31 -1.16 -52.75
N GLU A 536 2.13 -2.46 -52.95
CA GLU A 536 2.92 -3.51 -52.31
C GLU A 536 4.17 -3.82 -53.16
N ALA A 537 5.23 -4.34 -52.53
CA ALA A 537 6.36 -4.96 -53.25
C ALA A 537 6.99 -6.07 -52.40
N HIS A 538 7.34 -7.20 -53.04
CA HIS A 538 7.83 -8.40 -52.36
C HIS A 538 9.36 -8.45 -52.18
N CYS A 539 9.77 -9.03 -51.04
CA CYS A 539 10.84 -10.01 -50.86
C CYS A 539 12.09 -10.01 -51.78
N SER A 540 13.28 -9.88 -51.19
CA SER A 540 14.45 -10.69 -51.59
C SER A 540 15.45 -10.87 -50.43
N THR A 541 16.22 -11.95 -50.47
CA THR A 541 17.16 -12.40 -49.41
C THR A 541 18.62 -12.11 -49.74
N SER A 542 19.45 -11.73 -48.75
CA SER A 542 20.89 -11.99 -48.80
C SER A 542 21.58 -11.87 -47.43
N SER A 543 22.41 -12.85 -47.09
CA SER A 543 23.52 -12.70 -46.12
C SER A 543 24.82 -12.43 -46.89
N PRO A 544 25.83 -11.82 -46.25
CA PRO A 544 27.09 -12.56 -46.09
C PRO A 544 27.75 -12.35 -44.71
N VAL A 545 28.11 -13.43 -44.00
CA VAL A 545 29.46 -14.04 -43.91
C VAL A 545 30.39 -13.41 -42.85
N VAL A 546 31.00 -14.30 -42.06
CA VAL A 546 31.93 -14.07 -40.95
C VAL A 546 33.37 -13.88 -41.46
N PRO A 547 34.22 -13.13 -40.72
CA PRO A 547 35.61 -13.58 -40.54
C PRO A 547 35.99 -13.72 -39.06
N SER A 548 36.48 -14.91 -38.71
CA SER A 548 36.98 -15.25 -37.38
C SER A 548 38.51 -15.37 -37.40
N SER A 549 39.22 -14.66 -36.53
CA SER A 549 40.54 -15.13 -36.05
C SER A 549 41.02 -14.40 -34.80
N SER A 550 41.14 -15.18 -33.72
CA SER A 550 42.07 -15.04 -32.59
C SER A 550 43.20 -13.98 -32.66
N ARG A 551 43.39 -13.25 -31.56
CA ARG A 551 44.51 -13.49 -30.62
C ARG A 551 44.45 -12.61 -29.36
N SER A 552 44.44 -13.24 -28.20
CA SER A 552 45.07 -12.68 -26.99
C SER A 552 46.60 -12.85 -27.08
N PRO A 553 47.37 -12.02 -26.36
CA PRO A 553 47.83 -12.49 -25.05
C PRO A 553 47.70 -11.45 -23.92
N SER A 554 47.70 -11.94 -22.69
CA SER A 554 47.77 -11.18 -21.44
C SER A 554 49.16 -10.60 -21.17
N TYR A 555 49.24 -9.43 -20.55
CA TYR A 555 50.35 -9.10 -19.62
C TYR A 555 49.89 -8.13 -18.52
N HIS A 556 50.21 -8.46 -17.27
CA HIS A 556 50.27 -7.49 -16.17
C HIS A 556 51.51 -6.60 -16.35
N PRO A 557 51.51 -5.40 -15.75
CA PRO A 557 52.29 -5.29 -14.51
C PRO A 557 51.48 -4.71 -13.34
N SER A 558 52.05 -4.80 -12.15
CA SER A 558 51.58 -4.17 -10.93
C SER A 558 52.66 -3.21 -10.39
N VAL A 559 52.33 -2.51 -9.30
CA VAL A 559 53.23 -1.86 -8.33
C VAL A 559 53.48 -0.34 -8.48
N MET A 560 53.28 0.31 -7.32
CA MET A 560 53.75 1.62 -6.83
C MET A 560 53.01 2.92 -7.15
N SER A 561 52.66 3.56 -6.05
CA SER A 561 52.17 4.91 -5.83
C SER A 561 53.21 5.99 -6.08
N HIS A 562 52.76 7.22 -6.35
CA HIS A 562 53.43 8.39 -5.80
C HIS A 562 52.43 9.47 -5.34
N TYR A 563 52.66 10.00 -4.15
CA TYR A 563 52.09 11.27 -3.69
C TYR A 563 52.69 12.42 -4.52
N SER A 564 51.87 13.39 -4.90
CA SER A 564 52.31 14.78 -5.08
C SER A 564 51.10 15.71 -4.89
N GLY A 565 51.31 16.82 -4.17
CA GLY A 565 50.32 17.87 -3.98
C GLY A 565 50.96 19.23 -4.22
N SER A 566 50.16 20.22 -4.61
CA SER A 566 50.64 21.58 -4.91
C SER A 566 49.71 22.64 -4.31
N THR A 567 50.27 23.53 -3.47
CA THR A 567 49.52 24.51 -2.67
C THR A 567 50.03 25.93 -2.91
N VAL A 568 49.18 26.81 -3.43
CA VAL A 568 49.41 28.26 -3.67
C VAL A 568 48.03 28.94 -3.55
N ARG A 569 47.58 29.59 -2.45
CA ARG A 569 48.00 30.86 -1.79
C ARG A 569 48.19 32.03 -2.78
N GLY A 570 47.49 33.17 -2.72
CA GLY A 570 46.48 33.67 -1.76
C GLY A 570 46.17 35.17 -1.99
N PHE A 571 45.67 35.87 -0.97
CA PHE A 571 45.18 37.28 -0.92
C PHE A 571 43.81 37.56 -1.57
N VAL A 572 42.76 38.19 -0.97
CA VAL A 572 42.43 38.84 0.33
C VAL A 572 42.18 40.36 0.29
N ARG A 573 40.89 40.76 0.31
CA ARG A 573 40.22 41.87 1.06
C ARG A 573 38.78 42.06 0.53
N GLY A 574 37.73 42.35 1.32
CA GLY A 574 37.57 42.29 2.78
C GLY A 574 36.80 43.50 3.37
N VAL A 575 35.61 43.28 3.95
CA VAL A 575 34.85 44.25 4.77
C VAL A 575 34.17 43.52 5.96
N ARG A 576 34.10 44.17 7.13
CA ARG A 576 33.30 43.81 8.33
C ARG A 576 32.41 45.03 8.67
N PHE A 577 31.29 44.92 9.38
CA PHE A 577 31.10 44.84 10.86
C PHE A 577 29.55 44.89 11.11
N SER A 578 28.93 44.69 12.28
CA SER A 578 29.35 44.63 13.70
C SER A 578 28.54 43.55 14.48
N VAL A 579 28.97 43.23 15.70
CA VAL A 579 28.14 42.66 16.78
C VAL A 579 28.11 43.67 17.94
N SER A 580 27.07 43.67 18.78
CA SER A 580 26.90 44.57 19.94
C SER A 580 26.65 43.77 21.24
N SER A 581 26.95 44.37 22.40
CA SER A 581 27.07 43.64 23.68
C SER A 581 26.78 44.50 24.92
N TYR A 582 25.94 43.99 25.83
CA TYR A 582 25.91 44.17 27.32
C TYR A 582 25.90 45.58 27.96
N PRO A 583 25.25 45.75 29.15
CA PRO A 583 25.95 45.53 30.44
C PRO A 583 25.12 44.97 31.63
N ASP A 584 25.68 43.95 32.29
CA ASP A 584 26.01 43.82 33.73
C ASP A 584 25.08 44.24 34.91
N THR A 585 24.68 43.20 35.69
CA THR A 585 24.78 43.11 37.19
C THR A 585 23.87 43.99 38.09
N PRO A 586 23.71 43.71 39.43
CA PRO A 586 24.44 42.76 40.29
C PRO A 586 23.61 41.77 41.13
N ALA A 587 24.32 40.91 41.85
CA ALA A 587 23.81 39.92 42.81
C ALA A 587 24.09 40.34 44.27
N LEU A 588 23.41 39.70 45.23
CA LEU A 588 23.75 39.68 46.65
C LEU A 588 23.47 38.29 47.24
N SER A 589 24.07 37.99 48.40
CA SER A 589 24.16 36.65 48.98
C SER A 589 23.21 36.40 50.16
N ASP A 590 22.97 35.11 50.47
CA ASP A 590 23.20 34.48 51.79
C ASP A 590 22.33 33.19 51.93
N SER A 591 22.52 32.32 52.93
CA SER A 591 23.73 31.57 53.33
C SER A 591 23.30 30.35 54.18
N MET A 592 24.15 29.32 54.29
CA MET A 592 24.17 28.26 55.33
C MET A 592 22.92 27.40 55.68
N SER A 593 23.12 26.08 55.54
CA SER A 593 22.72 25.02 56.52
C SER A 593 21.22 24.59 56.61
N GLN A 594 20.85 23.39 57.10
CA GLN A 594 21.62 22.24 57.64
C GLN A 594 20.88 20.88 57.47
N THR A 595 21.65 19.80 57.27
CA THR A 595 21.43 18.37 57.64
C THR A 595 20.05 17.66 57.61
N LEU A 596 20.03 16.51 56.89
CA LEU A 596 19.54 15.16 57.27
C LEU A 596 18.06 14.95 57.67
N GLY A 597 17.39 13.95 57.05
CA GLY A 597 16.09 13.46 57.56
C GLY A 597 15.30 12.48 56.68
N ALA A 598 15.76 11.22 56.57
CA ALA A 598 14.94 10.06 56.16
C ALA A 598 15.21 8.90 57.17
N PRO A 599 14.40 7.83 57.28
CA PRO A 599 13.30 7.41 56.39
C PRO A 599 12.01 6.88 57.09
N SER A 600 11.05 6.43 56.25
CA SER A 600 10.13 5.29 56.47
C SER A 600 9.07 5.29 57.60
N ARG A 601 7.83 4.94 57.24
CA ARG A 601 7.06 3.89 57.95
C ARG A 601 5.91 3.31 57.11
N GLN A 602 5.72 1.99 57.19
CA GLN A 602 4.45 1.31 56.87
C GLN A 602 3.60 1.17 58.14
N THR A 603 2.28 1.08 57.98
CA THR A 603 1.34 0.35 58.87
C THR A 603 0.09 -0.02 58.05
N SER A 604 -0.64 -1.06 58.49
CA SER A 604 -1.72 -1.73 57.74
C SER A 604 -3.07 -1.72 58.48
N MET A 605 -4.06 -2.49 57.98
CA MET A 605 -5.38 -2.79 58.55
C MET A 605 -6.46 -1.68 58.43
N HIS A 606 -7.76 -1.97 58.38
CA HIS A 606 -8.48 -3.25 58.53
C HIS A 606 -9.77 -3.34 57.68
N ASP A 607 -10.44 -4.49 57.73
CA ASP A 607 -11.68 -4.89 57.04
C ASP A 607 -12.96 -4.18 57.56
N SER A 608 -14.05 -4.24 56.78
CA SER A 608 -15.29 -4.95 57.20
C SER A 608 -16.42 -4.93 56.15
N ASP A 609 -17.17 -6.04 56.08
CA ASP A 609 -18.39 -6.21 55.27
C ASP A 609 -19.59 -5.39 55.75
N LYS A 610 -20.48 -5.02 54.81
CA LYS A 610 -21.92 -5.39 54.86
C LYS A 610 -22.70 -5.08 53.58
N ALA A 611 -23.84 -5.76 53.42
CA ALA A 611 -24.71 -5.73 52.24
C ALA A 611 -26.18 -5.39 52.57
N PHE A 612 -27.03 -5.30 51.53
CA PHE A 612 -28.49 -4.99 51.54
C PHE A 612 -28.83 -3.50 51.86
N ARG A 613 -29.90 -2.90 51.31
CA ARG A 613 -31.07 -3.41 50.56
C ARG A 613 -31.61 -2.42 49.49
N MET A 614 -32.41 -2.94 48.57
CA MET A 614 -33.17 -2.28 47.48
C MET A 614 -33.87 -0.93 47.79
N GLN A 615 -34.02 -0.10 46.75
CA GLN A 615 -35.33 0.40 46.34
C GLN A 615 -35.43 0.59 44.80
N GLN A 616 -36.58 1.03 44.28
CA GLN A 616 -37.14 0.55 43.00
C GLN A 616 -37.80 1.65 42.15
N LEU A 617 -37.50 1.68 40.84
CA LEU A 617 -38.22 2.31 39.72
C LEU A 617 -37.53 1.83 38.40
N GLY A 618 -38.19 1.50 37.29
CA GLY A 618 -39.64 1.39 37.03
C GLY A 618 -40.06 1.96 35.67
N LEU A 619 -39.76 1.27 34.56
CA LEU A 619 -40.27 1.58 33.20
C LEU A 619 -40.32 0.29 32.34
N GLU A 620 -41.18 0.27 31.33
CA GLU A 620 -41.70 -0.97 30.70
C GLU A 620 -41.14 -1.24 29.28
N THR A 621 -41.30 -2.48 28.80
CA THR A 621 -40.97 -2.91 27.43
C THR A 621 -42.22 -3.32 26.63
N PRO A 622 -42.30 -3.01 25.31
CA PRO A 622 -43.43 -3.39 24.47
C PRO A 622 -43.38 -4.87 24.01
N PRO A 623 -44.53 -5.51 23.74
CA PRO A 623 -44.60 -6.94 23.41
C PRO A 623 -44.33 -7.27 21.92
N ILE A 624 -43.89 -8.51 21.68
CA ILE A 624 -43.59 -9.08 20.35
C ILE A 624 -44.84 -9.78 19.78
N PRO A 625 -45.19 -9.59 18.49
CA PRO A 625 -46.30 -10.31 17.83
C PRO A 625 -45.90 -11.75 17.41
N PRO A 626 -46.83 -12.72 17.43
CA PRO A 626 -46.52 -14.12 17.10
C PRO A 626 -46.49 -14.40 15.58
N LEU A 627 -45.63 -15.34 15.17
CA LEU A 627 -45.60 -15.92 13.83
C LEU A 627 -46.73 -16.96 13.64
N PRO A 628 -47.40 -17.00 12.47
CA PRO A 628 -48.39 -18.03 12.16
C PRO A 628 -47.72 -19.32 11.64
N LEU A 629 -48.21 -20.48 12.10
CA LEU A 629 -47.83 -21.79 11.60
C LEU A 629 -48.77 -22.25 10.46
N ARG A 630 -48.23 -22.51 9.27
CA ARG A 630 -48.74 -23.54 8.36
C ARG A 630 -47.73 -23.94 7.29
#